data_AF-A0A2A2RW27-F1
#
_entry.id   AF-A0A2A2RW27-F1
#
_cell.length_a   1.000
_cell.length_b   1.000
_cell.length_c   1.000
_cell.angle_alpha   90.00
_cell.angle_beta   90.00
_cell.angle_gamma   90.00
#
_symmetry.space_group_name_H-M   'P 1'
#
loop_
_entity.id
_entity.type
_entity.pdbx_description
1 polymer ?
#
loop_
_entity_poly.entity_id
_entity_poly.type
_entity_poly.pdbx_seq_one_letter_code
_entity_poly.pdbx_strand_id
1 'polypeptide(L)'
;MCRHALAVGFLWLALAASALAQGTGFTFQGRLTDGGVPANGLYDFQFGVRDAATAGNPVGTPLTLNPVGVTNGLFNVTLDFGAGVFTGAARWLEIAARTNGSASPYTVLSPRTPLAPVPYAIFVNTDALTAQVAALTNQVAVLTNDVGVLQARTVTLTNQVVALNGQVTTITNQVTVLIGQTAGLTNQVNVLTNEVALLTNQVAVLTNDVGVLQARTVTLTNQVVALNGQVTTITNQVTVLIGQNAGLTNQVNVLTNQVAGLTNQVAVLTNDVGVLQARTVTLTNQVVA
;
A
#
# COMPACT_ATOMS: atom_id res chain seq x y z
N MET A 1 -8.49 16.59 -10.84
CA MET A 1 -9.67 17.43 -11.14
C MET A 1 -10.85 16.52 -11.39
N CYS A 2 -11.67 16.22 -10.37
CA CYS A 2 -12.94 15.49 -10.55
C CYS A 2 -14.02 16.24 -9.78
N ARG A 3 -14.92 16.89 -10.53
CA ARG A 3 -16.06 17.68 -10.05
C ARG A 3 -17.23 16.71 -9.83
N HIS A 4 -17.83 16.70 -8.64
CA HIS A 4 -19.14 16.07 -8.39
C HIS A 4 -19.88 17.00 -7.40
N ALA A 5 -20.63 17.97 -7.92
CA ALA A 5 -22.07 17.89 -8.23
C ALA A 5 -22.91 18.00 -6.94
N LEU A 6 -23.27 19.25 -6.63
CA LEU A 6 -24.23 19.66 -5.60
C LEU A 6 -25.63 19.19 -6.03
N ALA A 7 -26.19 18.20 -5.34
CA ALA A 7 -27.58 17.80 -5.53
C ALA A 7 -28.47 18.60 -4.57
N VAL A 8 -29.08 19.67 -5.07
CA VAL A 8 -30.13 20.42 -4.40
C VAL A 8 -31.42 19.60 -4.48
N GLY A 9 -31.80 18.98 -3.37
CA GLY A 9 -33.08 18.27 -3.24
C GLY A 9 -34.22 19.27 -3.03
N PHE A 10 -35.00 19.49 -4.09
CA PHE A 10 -36.20 20.33 -4.11
C PHE A 10 -37.28 19.72 -3.21
N LEU A 11 -37.63 20.38 -2.10
CA LEU A 11 -38.69 19.94 -1.20
C LEU A 11 -40.05 20.27 -1.84
N TRP A 12 -40.74 19.23 -2.29
CA TRP A 12 -42.06 19.30 -2.91
C TRP A 12 -43.11 19.67 -1.85
N LEU A 13 -43.74 20.83 -1.99
CA LEU A 13 -44.84 21.28 -1.14
C LEU A 13 -46.09 20.47 -1.47
N ALA A 14 -46.43 19.48 -0.64
CA ALA A 14 -47.67 18.72 -0.81
C ALA A 14 -48.88 19.62 -0.50
N LEU A 15 -49.62 20.03 -1.54
CA LEU A 15 -50.96 20.58 -1.40
C LEU A 15 -51.86 19.52 -0.74
N ALA A 16 -52.45 19.85 0.41
CA ALA A 16 -53.54 19.08 0.97
C ALA A 16 -54.77 19.27 0.07
N ALA A 17 -55.01 18.34 -0.85
CA ALA A 17 -56.28 18.27 -1.56
C ALA A 17 -57.38 17.92 -0.55
N SER A 18 -58.30 18.85 -0.30
CA SER A 18 -59.53 18.56 0.41
C SER A 18 -60.32 17.54 -0.41
N ALA A 19 -60.44 16.31 0.08
CA ALA A 19 -61.30 15.31 -0.54
C ALA A 19 -62.75 15.83 -0.52
N LEU A 20 -63.37 15.95 -1.70
CA LEU A 20 -64.78 16.29 -1.82
C LEU A 20 -65.60 15.10 -1.29
N ALA A 21 -66.40 15.35 -0.27
CA ALA A 21 -67.31 14.36 0.31
C ALA A 21 -68.32 13.86 -0.73
N GLN A 22 -68.68 12.58 -0.62
CA GLN A 22 -69.80 11.96 -1.32
C GLN A 22 -71.09 12.77 -1.05
N GLY A 23 -71.95 12.93 -2.07
CA GLY A 23 -73.18 13.72 -1.98
C GLY A 23 -74.12 13.27 -0.86
N THR A 24 -74.98 14.17 -0.38
CA THR A 24 -75.87 13.96 0.78
C THR A 24 -77.19 13.26 0.45
N GLY A 25 -77.44 12.97 -0.84
CA GLY A 25 -78.63 12.30 -1.32
C GLY A 25 -78.63 10.78 -1.08
N PHE A 26 -79.79 10.24 -0.76
CA PHE A 26 -80.03 8.79 -0.66
C PHE A 26 -81.32 8.40 -1.40
N THR A 27 -81.43 7.13 -1.78
CA THR A 27 -82.65 6.60 -2.43
C THR A 27 -83.60 6.05 -1.36
N PHE A 28 -84.88 6.40 -1.47
CA PHE A 28 -85.95 5.94 -0.60
C PHE A 28 -87.07 5.30 -1.41
N GLN A 29 -87.41 4.06 -1.05
CA GLN A 29 -88.57 3.35 -1.59
C GLN A 29 -89.65 3.24 -0.52
N GLY A 30 -90.87 3.65 -0.87
CA GLY A 30 -92.03 3.60 0.03
C GLY A 30 -93.23 2.94 -0.62
N ARG A 31 -94.25 2.67 0.21
CA ARG A 31 -95.56 2.15 -0.22
C ARG A 31 -96.67 3.11 0.20
N LEU A 32 -97.53 3.50 -0.74
CA LEU A 32 -98.72 4.30 -0.55
C LEU A 32 -99.98 3.45 -0.76
N THR A 33 -100.95 3.59 0.13
CA THR A 33 -102.30 3.05 -0.01
C THR A 33 -103.30 4.19 0.02
N ASP A 34 -104.32 4.11 -0.82
CA ASP A 34 -105.43 5.06 -0.89
C ASP A 34 -106.73 4.30 -0.63
N GLY A 35 -107.51 4.71 0.37
CA GLY A 35 -108.71 3.98 0.81
C GLY A 35 -108.47 2.52 1.23
N GLY A 36 -107.25 2.16 1.64
CA GLY A 36 -106.86 0.79 2.02
C GLY A 36 -106.41 -0.11 0.86
N VAL A 37 -106.44 0.40 -0.38
CA VAL A 37 -106.00 -0.31 -1.59
C VAL A 37 -104.65 0.28 -2.06
N PRO A 38 -103.72 -0.50 -2.64
CA PRO A 38 -102.48 0.05 -3.18
C PRO A 38 -102.75 1.14 -4.22
N ALA A 39 -102.16 2.32 -4.00
CA ALA A 39 -102.35 3.48 -4.87
C ALA A 39 -101.72 3.27 -6.26
N ASN A 40 -102.36 3.79 -7.31
CA ASN A 40 -101.83 3.78 -8.66
C ASN A 40 -102.06 5.15 -9.32
N GLY A 41 -101.03 5.72 -9.92
CA GLY A 41 -101.10 7.02 -10.59
C GLY A 41 -100.03 8.01 -10.12
N LEU A 42 -100.27 9.29 -10.33
CA LEU A 42 -99.38 10.38 -9.93
C LEU A 42 -99.83 11.00 -8.60
N TYR A 43 -98.88 11.18 -7.70
CA TYR A 43 -99.11 11.79 -6.38
C TYR A 43 -98.08 12.89 -6.11
N ASP A 44 -98.50 13.91 -5.36
CA ASP A 44 -97.61 14.91 -4.81
C ASP A 44 -97.10 14.41 -3.44
N PHE A 45 -95.80 14.47 -3.20
CA PHE A 45 -95.21 14.09 -1.91
C PHE A 45 -94.44 15.23 -1.26
N GLN A 46 -94.56 15.33 0.06
CA GLN A 46 -93.69 16.11 0.90
C GLN A 46 -92.96 15.17 1.88
N PHE A 47 -91.64 15.32 1.94
CA PHE A 47 -90.75 14.58 2.84
C PHE A 47 -90.13 15.55 3.84
N GLY A 48 -90.25 15.26 5.13
CA GLY A 48 -89.62 16.02 6.19
C GLY A 48 -88.77 15.11 7.08
N VAL A 49 -87.66 15.61 7.61
CA VAL A 49 -86.90 14.90 8.64
C VAL A 49 -87.31 15.43 10.01
N ARG A 50 -87.49 14.51 10.96
CA ARG A 50 -87.98 14.78 12.32
C ARG A 50 -87.03 14.21 13.36
N ASP A 51 -86.97 14.85 14.52
CA ASP A 51 -86.10 14.42 15.65
C ASP A 51 -86.74 13.35 16.56
N ALA A 52 -88.01 13.00 16.35
CA ALA A 52 -88.73 11.96 17.10
C ALA A 52 -89.79 11.23 16.26
N ALA A 53 -90.12 10.00 16.66
CA ALA A 53 -91.10 9.11 16.01
C ALA A 53 -92.53 9.69 15.97
N THR A 54 -92.93 10.38 17.04
CA THR A 54 -94.24 11.04 17.19
C THR A 54 -94.02 12.45 17.70
N ALA A 55 -94.75 13.44 17.17
CA ALA A 55 -94.69 14.85 17.58
C ALA A 55 -93.30 15.53 17.51
N GLY A 56 -92.32 14.93 16.82
CA GLY A 56 -90.98 15.51 16.68
C GLY A 56 -90.92 16.83 15.90
N ASN A 57 -89.93 17.65 16.22
CA ASN A 57 -89.61 18.91 15.55
C ASN A 57 -88.99 18.65 14.16
N PRO A 58 -89.20 19.56 13.18
CA PRO A 58 -88.54 19.45 11.88
C PRO A 58 -87.03 19.71 12.01
N VAL A 59 -86.25 18.89 11.31
CA VAL A 59 -84.78 19.03 11.19
C VAL A 59 -84.48 19.31 9.72
N GLY A 60 -84.21 20.57 9.39
CA GLY A 60 -83.98 21.03 8.02
C GLY A 60 -85.27 21.37 7.26
N THR A 61 -85.13 21.68 5.97
CA THR A 61 -86.23 22.08 5.09
C THR A 61 -86.91 20.84 4.47
N PRO A 62 -88.25 20.75 4.46
CA PRO A 62 -88.94 19.66 3.79
C PRO A 62 -88.71 19.66 2.28
N LEU A 63 -88.54 18.48 1.69
CA LEU A 63 -88.44 18.28 0.25
C LEU A 63 -89.85 18.04 -0.32
N THR A 64 -90.20 18.72 -1.42
CA THR A 64 -91.46 18.50 -2.13
C THR A 64 -91.18 17.93 -3.51
N LEU A 65 -91.82 16.81 -3.85
CA LEU A 65 -91.64 16.09 -5.10
C LEU A 65 -93.01 15.90 -5.77
N ASN A 66 -93.29 16.68 -6.82
CA ASN A 66 -94.57 16.75 -7.50
C ASN A 66 -94.36 16.77 -9.03
N PRO A 67 -94.84 15.78 -9.82
CA PRO A 67 -95.47 14.52 -9.41
C PRO A 67 -94.46 13.38 -9.19
N VAL A 68 -94.81 12.42 -8.32
CA VAL A 68 -94.13 11.12 -8.19
C VAL A 68 -95.05 10.03 -8.72
N GLY A 69 -94.51 9.14 -9.56
CA GLY A 69 -95.22 7.96 -10.04
C GLY A 69 -95.34 6.89 -8.96
N VAL A 70 -96.56 6.42 -8.72
CA VAL A 70 -96.87 5.32 -7.80
C VAL A 70 -97.48 4.17 -8.60
N THR A 71 -96.88 2.99 -8.52
CA THR A 71 -97.36 1.79 -9.23
C THR A 71 -97.53 0.64 -8.24
N ASN A 72 -98.73 0.07 -8.18
CA ASN A 72 -99.12 -0.95 -7.21
C ASN A 72 -98.76 -0.59 -5.76
N GLY A 73 -98.93 0.69 -5.43
CA GLY A 73 -98.57 1.30 -4.17
C GLY A 73 -97.09 1.65 -4.01
N LEU A 74 -96.15 1.15 -4.82
CA LEU A 74 -94.73 1.46 -4.64
C LEU A 74 -94.31 2.76 -5.34
N PHE A 75 -93.43 3.52 -4.68
CA PHE A 75 -92.71 4.64 -5.25
C PHE A 75 -91.24 4.60 -4.85
N ASN A 76 -90.37 5.16 -5.69
CA ASN A 76 -88.95 5.27 -5.43
C ASN A 76 -88.48 6.69 -5.76
N VAL A 77 -87.79 7.34 -4.82
CA VAL A 77 -87.35 8.73 -4.94
C VAL A 77 -85.94 8.90 -4.42
N THR A 78 -85.21 9.88 -4.94
CA THR A 78 -83.96 10.34 -4.33
C THR A 78 -84.26 11.52 -3.42
N LEU A 79 -83.88 11.40 -2.15
CA LEU A 79 -84.06 12.43 -1.13
C LEU A 79 -82.69 13.02 -0.80
N ASP A 80 -82.57 14.33 -0.89
CA ASP A 80 -81.40 15.07 -0.44
C ASP A 80 -81.85 16.26 0.41
N PHE A 81 -81.53 16.22 1.70
CA PHE A 81 -81.84 17.28 2.66
C PHE A 81 -80.65 18.21 2.92
N GLY A 82 -79.54 18.01 2.20
CA GLY A 82 -78.30 18.76 2.37
C GLY A 82 -77.48 18.32 3.59
N ALA A 83 -76.35 19.01 3.80
CA ALA A 83 -75.46 18.77 4.93
C ALA A 83 -76.08 19.23 6.26
N GLY A 84 -75.68 18.61 7.37
CA GLY A 84 -76.07 19.02 8.73
C GLY A 84 -77.40 18.45 9.24
N VAL A 85 -78.18 17.75 8.41
CA VAL A 85 -79.44 17.08 8.82
C VAL A 85 -79.15 15.74 9.50
N PHE A 86 -78.19 14.99 8.96
CA PHE A 86 -77.74 13.68 9.46
C PHE A 86 -76.39 13.79 10.16
N THR A 87 -76.41 14.11 11.45
CA THR A 87 -75.20 14.35 12.28
C THR A 87 -74.90 13.22 13.28
N GLY A 88 -75.56 12.07 13.13
CA GLY A 88 -75.39 10.88 13.99
C GLY A 88 -76.49 10.67 15.03
N ALA A 89 -77.34 11.67 15.29
CA ALA A 89 -78.54 11.48 16.11
C ALA A 89 -79.66 10.75 15.34
N ALA A 90 -80.55 10.06 16.04
CA ALA A 90 -81.70 9.37 15.44
C ALA A 90 -82.62 10.37 14.69
N ARG A 91 -83.12 9.96 13.53
CA ARG A 91 -83.99 10.76 12.66
C ARG A 91 -85.16 9.92 12.18
N TRP A 92 -86.29 10.57 11.92
CA TRP A 92 -87.49 9.95 11.36
C TRP A 92 -87.95 10.69 10.12
N LEU A 93 -88.19 9.95 9.05
CA LEU A 93 -88.79 10.47 7.82
C LEU A 93 -90.30 10.57 7.99
N GLU A 94 -90.80 11.80 7.95
CA GLU A 94 -92.22 12.09 7.79
C GLU A 94 -92.54 12.19 6.31
N ILE A 95 -93.57 11.48 5.89
CA ILE A 95 -94.04 11.44 4.51
C ILE A 95 -95.47 11.96 4.53
N ALA A 96 -95.77 12.95 3.69
CA ALA A 96 -97.13 13.42 3.49
C ALA A 96 -97.46 13.38 2.00
N ALA A 97 -98.66 12.93 1.65
CA ALA A 97 -99.08 12.72 0.27
C ALA A 97 -100.46 13.32 -0.01
N ARG A 98 -100.69 13.67 -1.27
CA ARG A 98 -102.02 13.99 -1.82
C ARG A 98 -102.08 13.61 -3.29
N THR A 99 -103.28 13.50 -3.85
CA THR A 99 -103.44 13.28 -5.29
C THR A 99 -102.83 14.44 -6.08
N ASN A 100 -102.17 14.12 -7.21
CA ASN A 100 -101.46 15.10 -8.02
C ASN A 100 -102.39 16.24 -8.49
N GLY A 101 -101.93 17.48 -8.33
CA GLY A 101 -102.70 18.68 -8.71
C GLY A 101 -103.85 19.04 -7.77
N SER A 102 -104.02 18.33 -6.65
CA SER A 102 -105.03 18.65 -5.64
C SER A 102 -104.70 19.94 -4.86
N ALA A 103 -105.71 20.76 -4.60
CA ALA A 103 -105.61 21.92 -3.71
C ALA A 103 -105.77 21.54 -2.21
N SER A 104 -106.14 20.29 -1.91
CA SER A 104 -106.25 19.80 -0.53
C SER A 104 -104.89 19.81 0.18
N PRO A 105 -104.88 19.95 1.52
CA PRO A 105 -103.66 19.80 2.31
C PRO A 105 -103.08 18.39 2.16
N TYR A 106 -101.76 18.26 2.32
CA TYR A 106 -101.11 16.95 2.34
C TYR A 106 -101.59 16.14 3.55
N THR A 107 -101.85 14.85 3.32
CA THR A 107 -102.18 13.91 4.39
C THR A 107 -100.89 13.25 4.88
N VAL A 108 -100.58 13.39 6.17
CA VAL A 108 -99.41 12.75 6.78
C VAL A 108 -99.63 11.25 6.90
N LEU A 109 -98.67 10.47 6.38
CA LEU A 109 -98.67 9.02 6.46
C LEU A 109 -98.02 8.59 7.78
N SER A 110 -98.81 7.93 8.63
CA SER A 110 -98.37 7.43 9.93
C SER A 110 -98.23 5.91 9.89
N PRO A 111 -97.21 5.30 10.56
CA PRO A 111 -96.16 5.95 11.36
C PRO A 111 -94.98 6.49 10.53
N ARG A 112 -94.22 7.45 11.10
CA ARG A 112 -92.96 7.95 10.51
C ARG A 112 -91.92 6.83 10.40
N THR A 113 -91.14 6.80 9.32
CA THR A 113 -90.12 5.76 9.10
C THR A 113 -88.79 6.16 9.76
N PRO A 114 -88.16 5.32 10.60
CA PRO A 114 -86.86 5.63 11.17
C PRO A 114 -85.78 5.67 10.07
N LEU A 115 -84.96 6.72 10.06
CA LEU A 115 -83.76 6.83 9.24
C LEU A 115 -82.59 6.37 10.11
N ALA A 116 -82.15 5.13 9.92
CA ALA A 116 -80.95 4.64 10.56
C ALA A 116 -79.74 5.40 10.00
N PRO A 117 -78.76 5.80 10.83
CA PRO A 117 -77.52 6.36 10.33
C PRO A 117 -76.87 5.32 9.40
N VAL A 118 -76.64 5.71 8.14
CA VAL A 118 -75.87 4.89 7.20
C VAL A 118 -74.42 4.89 7.69
N PRO A 119 -73.82 3.73 7.97
CA PRO A 119 -72.52 3.69 8.61
C PRO A 119 -71.40 3.98 7.61
N TYR A 120 -70.98 5.24 7.42
CA TYR A 120 -69.68 5.55 6.81
C TYR A 120 -68.95 6.80 7.36
N ALA A 121 -67.72 6.55 7.80
CA ALA A 121 -66.48 7.34 7.65
C ALA A 121 -66.45 8.86 7.94
N ILE A 122 -66.88 9.31 9.11
CA ILE A 122 -66.68 10.72 9.55
C ILE A 122 -65.53 10.89 10.57
N PHE A 123 -64.99 9.80 11.13
CA PHE A 123 -63.92 9.89 12.13
C PHE A 123 -62.54 9.50 11.58
N VAL A 124 -61.91 10.38 10.80
CA VAL A 124 -60.43 10.35 10.69
C VAL A 124 -59.88 11.03 11.94
N ASN A 125 -59.07 10.30 12.72
CA ASN A 125 -58.36 10.84 13.88
C ASN A 125 -57.14 11.65 13.41
N THR A 126 -57.34 12.94 13.13
CA THR A 126 -56.31 13.88 12.66
C THR A 126 -55.19 14.10 13.68
N ASP A 127 -55.48 13.97 14.98
CA ASP A 127 -54.49 14.15 16.05
C ASP A 127 -53.48 13.00 16.07
N ALA A 128 -53.95 11.76 15.89
CA ALA A 128 -53.10 10.59 15.78
C ALA A 128 -52.20 10.66 14.53
N LEU A 129 -52.74 11.13 13.40
CA LEU A 129 -51.96 11.35 12.18
C LEU A 129 -50.88 12.43 12.40
N THR A 130 -51.24 13.53 13.06
CA THR A 130 -50.31 14.63 13.37
C THR A 130 -49.17 14.18 14.27
N ALA A 131 -49.47 13.37 15.31
CA ALA A 131 -48.46 12.78 16.17
C ALA A 131 -47.52 11.84 15.41
N GLN A 132 -48.05 11.01 14.50
CA GLN A 132 -47.25 10.12 13.67
C GLN A 132 -46.32 10.89 12.73
N VAL A 133 -46.80 11.98 12.12
CA VAL A 133 -45.99 12.86 11.27
C VAL A 133 -44.88 13.53 12.07
N ALA A 134 -45.15 14.01 13.28
CA ALA A 134 -44.14 14.58 14.16
C ALA A 134 -43.06 13.54 14.55
N ALA A 135 -43.48 12.32 14.89
CA ALA A 135 -42.56 11.23 15.19
C ALA A 135 -41.66 10.88 13.99
N LEU A 136 -42.24 10.77 12.79
CA LEU A 136 -41.48 10.51 11.56
C LEU A 136 -40.52 11.65 11.25
N THR A 137 -40.93 12.91 11.46
CA THR A 137 -40.07 14.09 11.27
C THR A 137 -38.85 14.02 12.18
N ASN A 138 -39.03 13.64 13.44
CA ASN A 138 -37.92 13.44 14.37
C ASN A 138 -36.99 12.29 13.94
N GLN A 139 -37.54 11.17 13.47
CA GLN A 139 -36.73 10.06 12.94
C GLN A 139 -35.90 10.48 11.72
N VAL A 140 -36.49 11.25 10.80
CA VAL A 140 -35.77 11.79 9.63
C VAL A 140 -34.65 12.74 10.06
N ALA A 141 -34.87 13.57 11.08
CA ALA A 141 -33.83 14.45 11.62
C ALA A 141 -32.67 13.66 12.24
N VAL A 142 -32.95 12.59 13.00
CA VAL A 142 -31.93 11.69 13.54
C VAL A 142 -31.13 11.02 12.42
N LEU A 143 -31.81 10.45 11.43
CA LEU A 143 -31.15 9.79 10.30
C LEU A 143 -30.28 10.77 9.50
N THR A 144 -30.71 12.03 9.36
CA THR A 144 -29.93 13.08 8.71
C THR A 144 -28.63 13.36 9.46
N ASN A 145 -28.68 13.41 10.80
CA ASN A 145 -27.49 13.56 11.63
C ASN A 145 -26.55 12.35 11.52
N ASP A 146 -27.10 11.12 11.55
CA ASP A 146 -26.32 9.89 11.41
C ASP A 146 -25.59 9.83 10.06
N VAL A 147 -26.26 10.22 8.98
CA VAL A 147 -25.64 10.35 7.65
C VAL A 147 -24.49 11.37 7.68
N GLY A 148 -24.66 12.51 8.35
CA GLY A 148 -23.61 13.50 8.53
C GLY A 148 -22.38 12.94 9.27
N VAL A 149 -22.61 12.18 10.35
CA VAL A 149 -21.55 11.51 11.12
C VAL A 149 -20.83 10.46 10.26
N LEU A 150 -21.57 9.66 9.49
CA LEU A 150 -20.99 8.66 8.59
C LEU A 150 -20.17 9.30 7.47
N GLN A 151 -20.61 10.42 6.92
CA GLN A 151 -19.84 11.18 5.94
C GLN A 151 -18.52 11.68 6.54
N ALA A 152 -18.54 12.26 7.74
CA ALA A 152 -17.33 12.72 8.42
C ALA A 152 -16.33 11.58 8.71
N ARG A 153 -16.83 10.41 9.14
CA ARG A 153 -16.01 9.20 9.34
C ARG A 153 -15.41 8.71 8.03
N THR A 154 -16.19 8.73 6.94
CA THR A 154 -15.71 8.31 5.60
C THR A 154 -14.59 9.22 5.11
N VAL A 155 -14.71 10.53 5.30
CA VAL A 155 -13.65 11.51 4.96
C VAL A 155 -12.40 11.24 5.80
N THR A 156 -12.55 11.02 7.10
CA THR A 156 -11.42 10.71 8.00
C THR A 156 -10.69 9.44 7.56
N LEU A 157 -11.43 8.36 7.29
CA LEU A 157 -10.85 7.09 6.86
C LEU A 157 -10.16 7.22 5.50
N THR A 158 -10.74 7.98 4.57
CA THR A 158 -10.13 8.26 3.26
C THR A 158 -8.77 8.96 3.43
N ASN A 159 -8.69 9.97 4.29
CA ASN A 159 -7.43 10.66 4.56
C ASN A 159 -6.39 9.74 5.22
N GLN A 160 -6.81 8.85 6.13
CA GLN A 160 -5.92 7.84 6.73
C GLN A 160 -5.37 6.89 5.67
N VAL A 161 -6.20 6.41 4.74
CA VAL A 161 -5.76 5.54 3.64
C VAL A 161 -4.76 6.26 2.73
N VAL A 162 -5.00 7.53 2.40
CA VAL A 162 -4.05 8.33 1.60
C VAL A 162 -2.71 8.49 2.31
N ALA A 163 -2.73 8.76 3.63
CA ALA A 163 -1.51 8.87 4.42
C ALA A 163 -0.74 7.54 4.48
N LEU A 164 -1.42 6.41 4.71
CA LEU A 164 -0.82 5.07 4.69
C LEU A 164 -0.19 4.76 3.33
N ASN A 165 -0.87 5.08 2.22
CA ASN A 165 -0.32 4.89 0.88
C ASN A 165 0.96 5.71 0.66
N GLY A 166 1.03 6.94 1.19
CA GLY A 166 2.24 7.75 1.17
C GLY A 166 3.40 7.13 1.97
N GLN A 167 3.09 6.57 3.15
CA GLN A 167 4.08 5.84 3.96
C GLN A 167 4.61 4.59 3.23
N VAL A 168 3.72 3.78 2.66
CA VAL A 168 4.11 2.59 1.87
C VAL A 168 5.01 2.96 0.71
N THR A 169 4.70 4.05 -0.01
CA THR A 169 5.54 4.54 -1.11
C THR A 169 6.93 4.95 -0.61
N THR A 170 6.99 5.65 0.52
CA THR A 170 8.27 6.09 1.13
C THR A 170 9.12 4.89 1.53
N ILE A 171 8.52 3.90 2.21
CA ILE A 171 9.21 2.67 2.62
C ILE A 171 9.70 1.89 1.41
N THR A 172 8.89 1.78 0.36
CA THR A 172 9.28 1.10 -0.90
C THR A 172 10.51 1.74 -1.55
N ASN A 173 10.55 3.07 -1.58
CA ASN A 173 11.71 3.80 -2.10
C ASN A 173 12.96 3.60 -1.23
N GLN A 174 12.81 3.65 0.10
CA GLN A 174 13.92 3.39 1.03
C GLN A 174 14.50 1.98 0.88
N VAL A 175 13.63 0.96 0.75
CA VAL A 175 14.05 -0.43 0.51
C VAL A 175 14.80 -0.55 -0.82
N THR A 176 14.33 0.11 -1.87
CA THR A 176 15.02 0.12 -3.18
C THR A 176 16.43 0.71 -3.08
N VAL A 177 16.60 1.81 -2.34
CA VAL A 177 17.91 2.42 -2.09
C VAL A 177 18.82 1.47 -1.30
N LEU A 178 18.30 0.84 -0.25
CA LEU A 178 19.07 -0.13 0.57
C LEU A 178 19.53 -1.34 -0.25
N ILE A 179 18.69 -1.85 -1.16
CA ILE A 179 19.06 -2.92 -2.09
C ILE A 179 20.25 -2.48 -2.96
N GLY A 180 20.19 -1.27 -3.53
CA GLY A 180 21.27 -0.71 -4.34
C GLY A 180 22.58 -0.55 -3.55
N GLN A 181 22.48 -0.02 -2.32
CA GLN A 181 23.64 0.12 -1.43
C GLN A 181 24.27 -1.23 -1.07
N THR A 182 23.45 -2.24 -0.77
CA THR A 182 23.91 -3.60 -0.44
C THR A 182 24.63 -4.26 -1.62
N ALA A 183 24.09 -4.10 -2.83
CA ALA A 183 24.75 -4.58 -4.05
C ALA A 183 26.09 -3.86 -4.29
N GLY A 184 26.14 -2.55 -4.07
CA GLY A 184 27.37 -1.76 -4.15
C GLY A 184 28.45 -2.24 -3.17
N LEU A 185 28.10 -2.40 -1.90
CA LEU A 185 29.01 -2.94 -0.88
C LEU A 185 29.50 -4.34 -1.21
N THR A 186 28.61 -5.21 -1.72
CA THR A 186 28.97 -6.57 -2.14
C THR A 186 30.05 -6.53 -3.23
N ASN A 187 29.90 -5.66 -4.23
CA ASN A 187 30.90 -5.50 -5.29
C ASN A 187 32.23 -4.97 -4.75
N GLN A 188 32.20 -3.99 -3.83
CA GLN A 188 33.40 -3.47 -3.19
C GLN A 188 34.16 -4.55 -2.40
N VAL A 189 33.44 -5.38 -1.63
CA VAL A 189 34.04 -6.51 -0.89
C VAL A 189 34.68 -7.53 -1.84
N ASN A 190 34.03 -7.84 -2.97
CA ASN A 190 34.59 -8.76 -3.97
C ASN A 190 35.88 -8.21 -4.59
N VAL A 191 35.91 -6.91 -4.93
CA VAL A 191 37.13 -6.26 -5.45
C VAL A 191 38.26 -6.34 -4.43
N LEU A 192 37.99 -5.94 -3.18
CA LEU A 192 39.00 -5.96 -2.12
C LEU A 192 39.51 -7.37 -1.83
N THR A 193 38.63 -8.38 -1.87
CA THR A 193 39.01 -9.79 -1.70
C THR A 193 40.00 -10.24 -2.77
N ASN A 194 39.75 -9.87 -4.04
CA ASN A 194 40.65 -10.18 -5.15
C ASN A 194 41.98 -9.43 -5.05
N GLU A 195 41.96 -8.15 -4.66
CA GLU A 195 43.18 -7.37 -4.45
C GLU A 195 44.06 -7.96 -3.34
N VAL A 196 43.45 -8.37 -2.22
CA VAL A 196 44.17 -9.03 -1.12
C VAL A 196 44.78 -10.35 -1.59
N ALA A 197 44.05 -11.18 -2.34
CA ALA A 197 44.58 -12.43 -2.88
C ALA A 197 45.78 -12.20 -3.82
N LEU A 198 45.71 -11.18 -4.68
CA LEU A 198 46.83 -10.80 -5.55
C LEU A 198 48.05 -10.37 -4.72
N LEU A 199 47.85 -9.53 -3.71
CA LEU A 199 48.93 -9.05 -2.85
C LEU A 199 49.57 -10.20 -2.04
N THR A 200 48.76 -11.14 -1.55
CA THR A 200 49.27 -12.35 -0.89
C THR A 200 50.18 -13.16 -1.81
N ASN A 201 49.78 -13.35 -3.07
CA ASN A 201 50.62 -14.06 -4.05
C ASN A 201 51.91 -13.29 -4.35
N GLN A 202 51.86 -11.97 -4.49
CA GLN A 202 53.05 -11.13 -4.70
C GLN A 202 54.03 -11.23 -3.54
N VAL A 203 53.55 -11.18 -2.30
CA VAL A 203 54.40 -11.34 -1.09
C VAL A 203 55.04 -12.72 -1.03
N ALA A 204 54.32 -13.77 -1.42
CA ALA A 204 54.87 -15.13 -1.47
C ALA A 204 56.01 -15.24 -2.50
N VAL A 205 55.84 -14.66 -3.69
CA VAL A 205 56.90 -14.59 -4.71
C VAL A 205 58.11 -13.83 -4.19
N LEU A 206 57.91 -12.64 -3.62
CA LEU A 206 59.01 -11.84 -3.10
C LEU A 206 59.77 -12.55 -1.97
N THR A 207 59.05 -13.28 -1.11
CA THR A 207 59.65 -14.10 -0.05
C THR A 207 60.57 -15.18 -0.63
N ASN A 208 60.14 -15.86 -1.69
CA ASN A 208 60.95 -16.86 -2.39
C ASN A 208 62.18 -16.21 -3.04
N ASP A 209 62.02 -15.07 -3.71
CA ASP A 209 63.13 -14.34 -4.35
C ASP A 209 64.19 -13.91 -3.34
N VAL A 210 63.77 -13.42 -2.16
CA VAL A 210 64.69 -13.10 -1.06
C VAL A 210 65.45 -14.35 -0.59
N GLY A 211 64.77 -15.49 -0.45
CA GLY A 211 65.41 -16.76 -0.10
C GLY A 211 66.48 -17.19 -1.14
N VAL A 212 66.16 -17.06 -2.43
CA VAL A 212 67.11 -17.33 -3.52
C VAL A 212 68.32 -16.39 -3.47
N LEU A 213 68.10 -15.09 -3.24
CA LEU A 213 69.19 -14.11 -3.13
C LEU A 213 70.09 -14.37 -1.91
N GLN A 214 69.52 -14.77 -0.78
CA GLN A 214 70.31 -15.17 0.39
C GLN A 214 71.20 -16.39 0.08
N ALA A 215 70.64 -17.43 -0.54
CA ALA A 215 71.41 -18.62 -0.93
C ALA A 215 72.55 -18.30 -1.91
N ARG A 216 72.30 -17.42 -2.89
CA ARG A 216 73.33 -16.92 -3.81
C ARG A 216 74.42 -16.14 -3.08
N THR A 217 74.06 -15.31 -2.11
CA THR A 217 75.01 -14.52 -1.32
C THR A 217 75.92 -15.41 -0.48
N VAL A 218 75.36 -16.46 0.14
CA VAL A 218 76.15 -17.47 0.87
C VAL A 218 77.11 -18.19 -0.06
N THR A 219 76.63 -18.62 -1.23
CA THR A 219 77.47 -19.29 -2.24
C THR A 219 78.64 -18.42 -2.68
N LEU A 220 78.37 -17.15 -3.00
CA LEU A 220 79.40 -16.20 -3.41
C LEU A 220 80.41 -15.92 -2.28
N THR A 221 79.94 -15.82 -1.03
CA THR A 221 80.80 -15.67 0.14
C THR A 221 81.76 -16.85 0.28
N ASN A 222 81.26 -18.08 0.14
CA ASN A 222 82.09 -19.29 0.19
C ASN A 222 83.11 -19.33 -0.95
N GLN A 223 82.72 -18.91 -2.16
CA GLN A 223 83.64 -18.80 -3.30
C GLN A 223 84.77 -17.80 -3.02
N VAL A 224 84.47 -16.64 -2.44
CA VAL A 224 85.48 -15.63 -2.05
C VAL A 224 86.45 -16.18 -0.99
N VAL A 225 85.93 -16.89 0.03
CA VAL A 225 86.78 -17.53 1.05
C VAL A 225 87.72 -18.58 0.41
N ALA A 226 87.20 -19.41 -0.49
CA ALA A 226 88.00 -20.40 -1.20
C ALA A 226 89.11 -19.74 -2.06
N LEU A 227 88.76 -18.68 -2.79
CA LEU A 227 89.72 -17.92 -3.60
C LEU A 227 90.81 -17.28 -2.74
N ASN A 228 90.47 -16.71 -1.58
CA ASN A 228 91.46 -16.18 -0.63
C ASN A 228 92.42 -17.28 -0.11
N GLY A 229 91.90 -18.49 0.12
CA GLY A 229 92.72 -19.65 0.48
C GLY A 229 93.68 -20.07 -0.63
N GLN A 230 93.23 -20.04 -1.89
CA GLN A 230 94.09 -20.28 -3.05
C GLN A 230 95.20 -19.22 -3.17
N VAL A 231 94.86 -17.93 -3.02
CA VAL A 231 95.85 -16.82 -3.04
C VAL A 231 96.89 -17.00 -1.94
N THR A 232 96.48 -17.38 -0.73
CA THR A 232 97.40 -17.65 0.39
C THR A 232 98.35 -18.81 0.07
N THR A 233 97.83 -19.89 -0.52
CA THR A 233 98.62 -21.06 -0.93
C THR A 233 99.67 -20.67 -1.97
N ILE A 234 99.27 -19.93 -3.01
CA ILE A 234 100.17 -19.44 -4.05
C ILE A 234 101.24 -18.52 -3.45
N THR A 235 100.86 -17.62 -2.54
CA THR A 235 101.80 -16.71 -1.86
C THR A 235 102.88 -17.48 -1.08
N ASN A 236 102.47 -18.53 -0.36
CA ASN A 236 103.41 -19.42 0.35
C ASN A 236 104.33 -20.17 -0.61
N GLN A 237 103.79 -20.71 -1.72
CA GLN A 237 104.59 -21.37 -2.76
C GLN A 237 105.64 -20.43 -3.37
N VAL A 238 105.27 -19.19 -3.68
CA VAL A 238 106.21 -18.16 -4.19
C VAL A 238 107.30 -17.87 -3.17
N THR A 239 106.96 -17.76 -1.88
CA THR A 239 107.94 -17.53 -0.81
C THR A 239 108.95 -18.67 -0.71
N VAL A 240 108.49 -19.92 -0.82
CA VAL A 240 109.37 -21.11 -0.87
C VAL A 240 110.29 -21.07 -2.09
N LEU A 241 109.76 -20.76 -3.27
CA LEU A 241 110.56 -20.64 -4.50
C LEU A 241 111.63 -19.55 -4.40
N ILE A 242 111.31 -18.40 -3.80
CA ILE A 242 112.29 -17.34 -3.52
C ILE A 242 113.43 -17.87 -2.63
N GLY A 243 113.09 -18.57 -1.55
CA GLY A 243 114.09 -19.19 -0.66
C GLY A 243 114.96 -20.22 -1.36
N GLN A 244 114.36 -21.08 -2.19
CA GLN A 244 115.08 -22.07 -3.01
C GLN A 244 116.05 -21.39 -3.99
N ASN A 245 115.62 -20.33 -4.69
CA ASN A 245 116.48 -19.58 -5.61
C ASN A 245 117.66 -18.90 -4.90
N ALA A 246 117.44 -18.34 -3.70
CA ALA A 246 118.52 -17.78 -2.89
C ALA A 246 119.53 -18.87 -2.47
N GLY A 247 119.05 -20.05 -2.09
CA GLY A 247 119.88 -21.22 -1.81
C GLY A 247 120.73 -21.67 -3.01
N LEU A 248 120.11 -21.79 -4.19
CA LEU A 248 120.81 -22.10 -5.44
C LEU A 248 121.86 -21.04 -5.77
N THR A 249 121.54 -19.76 -5.59
CA THR A 249 122.48 -18.64 -5.80
C THR A 249 123.71 -18.78 -4.89
N ASN A 250 123.51 -19.12 -3.62
CA ASN A 250 124.61 -19.37 -2.68
C ASN A 250 125.46 -20.57 -3.09
N GLN A 251 124.84 -21.68 -3.55
CA GLN A 251 125.57 -22.84 -4.06
C GLN A 251 126.43 -22.49 -5.28
N VAL A 252 125.90 -21.69 -6.22
CA VAL A 252 126.66 -21.19 -7.38
C VAL A 252 127.85 -20.33 -6.95
N ASN A 253 127.70 -19.46 -5.95
CA ASN A 253 128.80 -18.66 -5.42
C ASN A 253 129.89 -19.52 -4.78
N VAL A 254 129.52 -20.53 -3.99
CA VAL A 254 130.49 -21.49 -3.40
C VAL A 254 131.25 -22.22 -4.50
N LEU A 255 130.55 -22.75 -5.50
CA LEU A 255 131.18 -23.45 -6.63
C LEU A 255 132.11 -22.52 -7.42
N THR A 256 131.70 -21.28 -7.66
CA THR A 256 132.52 -20.25 -8.33
C THR A 256 133.83 -20.00 -7.56
N ASN A 257 133.74 -19.84 -6.24
CA ASN A 257 134.92 -19.68 -5.38
C ASN A 257 135.81 -20.93 -5.37
N GLN A 258 135.23 -22.13 -5.34
CA GLN A 258 135.97 -23.39 -5.44
C GLN A 258 136.72 -23.50 -6.78
N VAL A 259 136.08 -23.17 -7.90
CA VAL A 259 136.72 -23.15 -9.23
C VAL A 259 137.86 -22.13 -9.30
N ALA A 260 137.69 -20.93 -8.74
CA ALA A 260 138.77 -19.93 -8.65
C ALA A 260 139.95 -20.46 -7.82
N GLY A 261 139.69 -21.13 -6.69
CA GLY A 261 140.70 -21.78 -5.87
C GLY A 261 141.48 -22.87 -6.62
N LEU A 262 140.77 -23.78 -7.31
CA LEU A 262 141.38 -24.80 -8.15
C LEU A 262 142.20 -24.18 -9.30
N THR A 263 141.73 -23.09 -9.91
CA THR A 263 142.44 -22.36 -10.95
C THR A 263 143.78 -21.82 -10.44
N ASN A 264 143.78 -21.22 -9.24
CA ASN A 264 145.02 -20.77 -8.59
C ASN A 264 145.98 -21.94 -8.28
N GLN A 265 145.45 -23.07 -7.79
CA GLN A 265 146.26 -24.27 -7.55
C GLN A 265 146.91 -24.79 -8.84
N VAL A 266 146.16 -24.85 -9.95
CA VAL A 266 146.70 -25.25 -11.27
C VAL A 266 147.79 -24.26 -11.73
N ALA A 267 147.61 -22.96 -11.52
CA ALA A 267 148.63 -21.96 -11.85
C ALA A 267 149.92 -22.15 -11.03
N VAL A 268 149.81 -22.42 -9.71
CA VAL A 268 150.97 -22.79 -8.86
C VAL A 268 151.64 -24.05 -9.38
N LEU A 269 150.88 -25.12 -9.63
CA LEU A 269 151.42 -26.38 -10.15
C LEU A 269 152.11 -26.19 -11.50
N THR A 270 151.55 -25.35 -12.38
CA THR A 270 152.14 -25.00 -13.68
C THR A 270 153.49 -24.28 -13.50
N ASN A 271 153.55 -23.32 -12.57
CA ASN A 271 154.80 -22.64 -12.21
C ASN A 271 155.83 -23.62 -11.62
N ASP A 272 155.42 -24.47 -10.69
CA ASP A 272 156.28 -25.49 -10.06
C ASP A 272 156.87 -26.46 -11.09
N VAL A 273 156.04 -26.94 -12.03
CA VAL A 273 156.50 -27.76 -13.17
C VAL A 273 157.50 -26.99 -14.03
N GLY A 274 157.25 -25.71 -14.33
CA GLY A 274 158.19 -24.85 -15.05
C GLY A 274 159.55 -24.71 -14.34
N VAL A 275 159.55 -24.52 -13.01
CA VAL A 275 160.78 -24.49 -12.18
C VAL A 275 161.50 -25.83 -12.22
N LEU A 276 160.79 -26.95 -12.10
CA LEU A 276 161.37 -28.30 -12.18
C LEU A 276 161.99 -28.57 -13.56
N GLN A 277 161.34 -28.14 -14.65
CA GLN A 277 161.90 -28.23 -16.00
C GLN A 277 163.20 -27.41 -16.12
N ALA A 278 163.21 -26.16 -15.63
CA ALA A 278 164.41 -25.32 -15.62
C ALA A 278 165.56 -25.96 -14.82
N ARG A 279 165.28 -26.52 -13.63
CA ARG A 279 166.26 -27.28 -12.84
C ARG A 279 166.80 -28.50 -13.58
N THR A 280 165.94 -29.24 -14.27
CA THR A 280 166.32 -30.43 -15.05
C THR A 280 167.26 -30.06 -16.20
N VAL A 281 167.01 -28.95 -16.90
CA VAL A 281 167.91 -28.41 -17.94
C VAL A 281 169.27 -28.06 -17.32
N THR A 282 169.31 -27.38 -16.17
CA THR A 282 170.57 -27.05 -15.48
C THR A 282 171.36 -28.30 -15.08
N LEU A 283 170.72 -29.30 -14.46
CA LEU A 283 171.40 -30.56 -14.11
C LEU A 283 171.89 -31.30 -15.37
N THR A 284 171.09 -31.32 -16.44
CA THR A 284 171.49 -31.94 -17.71
C THR A 284 172.74 -31.25 -18.26
N ASN A 285 172.79 -29.91 -18.23
CA ASN A 285 173.97 -29.14 -18.63
C ASN A 285 175.20 -29.40 -17.74
N GLN A 286 175.01 -29.70 -16.45
CA GLN A 286 176.10 -30.03 -15.52
C GLN A 286 176.68 -31.45 -15.71
N VAL A 287 175.88 -32.43 -16.17
CA VAL A 287 176.32 -33.83 -16.36
C VAL A 287 177.02 -34.04 -17.72
N VAL A 288 176.75 -33.18 -18.71
CA VAL A 288 177.33 -33.26 -20.07
C VAL A 288 178.66 -32.49 -20.18
N ALA A 289 179.06 -31.73 -19.15
CA ALA A 289 180.33 -30.99 -19.05
C ALA A 289 181.37 -31.78 -18.24
#